data_AF-A0A2N1RDL2-F1
#
_entry.id   AF-A0A2N1RDL2-F1
#
_cell.length_a   1.000
_cell.length_b   1.000
_cell.length_c   1.000
_cell.angle_alpha   90.00
_cell.angle_beta   90.00
_cell.angle_gamma   90.00
#
_symmetry.space_group_name_H-M   'P 1'
#
loop_
_entity.id
_entity.type
_entity.pdbx_description
1 polymer ?
#
loop_
_entity_poly.entity_id
_entity_poly.type
_entity_poly.pdbx_seq_one_letter_code
_entity_poly.pdbx_strand_id
1 'polypeptide(L)'
;NLGIGLMVGTGLGIFIKAIVDKSRLFFKNRSADKPKATEPTLLTGNRRWAFLALLALVVVVLTIGTEITLLQALVTVLGIYLTTHLAAMLTGQTGINPMEIFGILVLLAIQILWQPSTIGAFSIAAVTAVACGLTGDMMNDLKSGHLLGTRPAAQFIAEGIGGIVGAVVAVIALLVLKDTLGGFGSELLPAPQARAVTAMVGGLGHVPAFLLGAAIGIVLYLVKVPAATLGLGVYLPVSISFIMGFGALALLLIRKISGKRLSQAITDRTSLVASGFLGGEGITGVVLAIISMF
;
A
#
# COMPACT_ATOMS: atom_id res chain seq x y z
N ASN A 1 -15.68 -7.39 10.55
CA ASN A 1 -15.36 -5.96 10.20
C ASN A 1 -14.47 -5.23 11.21
N LEU A 2 -14.29 -5.70 12.45
CA LEU A 2 -13.49 -5.00 13.48
C LEU A 2 -12.00 -4.81 13.09
N GLY A 3 -11.30 -5.87 12.66
CA GLY A 3 -9.89 -5.78 12.25
C GLY A 3 -9.67 -4.89 11.03
N ILE A 4 -10.57 -4.96 10.03
CA ILE A 4 -10.55 -4.07 8.86
C ILE A 4 -10.80 -2.63 9.29
N GLY A 5 -11.77 -2.39 10.17
CA GLY A 5 -12.01 -1.08 10.78
C GLY A 5 -10.75 -0.55 11.46
N LEU A 6 -10.01 -1.38 12.20
CA LEU A 6 -8.76 -1.00 12.87
C LEU A 6 -7.66 -0.58 11.88
N MET A 7 -7.48 -1.31 10.77
CA MET A 7 -6.54 -0.94 9.70
C MET A 7 -6.94 0.37 9.02
N VAL A 8 -8.21 0.50 8.63
CA VAL A 8 -8.74 1.71 7.98
C VAL A 8 -8.67 2.91 8.92
N GLY A 9 -9.02 2.74 10.20
CA GLY A 9 -8.92 3.76 11.23
C GLY A 9 -7.49 4.21 11.47
N THR A 10 -6.53 3.30 11.43
CA THR A 10 -5.10 3.66 11.46
C THR A 10 -4.74 4.52 10.26
N GLY A 11 -5.14 4.11 9.05
CA GLY A 11 -4.95 4.88 7.82
C GLY A 11 -5.56 6.28 7.91
N LEU A 12 -6.77 6.39 8.47
CA LEU A 12 -7.45 7.66 8.71
C LEU A 12 -6.72 8.52 9.75
N GLY A 13 -6.24 7.92 10.84
CA GLY A 13 -5.43 8.61 11.85
C GLY A 13 -4.13 9.18 11.24
N ILE A 14 -3.47 8.41 10.38
CA ILE A 14 -2.31 8.85 9.62
C ILE A 14 -2.66 10.03 8.70
N PHE A 15 -3.75 9.89 7.94
CA PHE A 15 -4.25 10.93 7.04
C PHE A 15 -4.54 12.24 7.80
N ILE A 16 -5.26 12.15 8.92
CA ILE A 16 -5.59 13.29 9.78
C ILE A 16 -4.32 13.95 10.31
N LYS A 17 -3.38 13.18 10.85
CA LYS A 17 -2.13 13.74 11.36
C LYS A 17 -1.30 14.41 10.27
N ALA A 18 -1.22 13.82 9.08
CA ALA A 18 -0.53 14.44 7.95
C ALA A 18 -1.16 15.80 7.56
N ILE A 19 -2.51 15.90 7.57
CA ILE A 19 -3.22 17.17 7.35
C ILE A 19 -2.92 18.17 8.46
N VAL A 20 -2.95 17.74 9.73
CA VAL A 20 -2.68 18.60 10.89
C VAL A 20 -1.24 19.11 10.87
N ASP A 21 -0.26 18.25 10.59
CA ASP A 21 1.15 18.63 10.51
C ASP A 21 1.39 19.61 9.36
N LYS A 22 0.78 19.38 8.19
CA LYS A 22 0.87 20.27 7.04
C LYS A 22 0.18 21.62 7.29
N SER A 23 -0.99 21.65 7.93
CA SER A 23 -1.68 22.89 8.27
C SER A 23 -0.90 23.69 9.32
N ARG A 24 -0.35 23.04 10.36
CA ARG A 24 0.53 23.69 11.35
C ARG A 24 1.77 24.29 10.72
N LEU A 25 2.42 23.60 9.78
CA LEU A 25 3.55 24.14 9.02
C LEU A 25 3.14 25.35 8.18
N PHE A 26 1.98 25.29 7.52
CA PHE A 26 1.43 26.40 6.76
C PHE A 26 1.14 27.63 7.63
N PHE A 27 0.55 27.45 8.82
CA PHE A 27 0.29 28.53 9.77
C PHE A 27 1.58 29.06 10.42
N LYS A 28 2.55 28.20 10.75
CA LYS A 28 3.85 28.60 11.33
C LYS A 28 4.70 29.39 10.35
N ASN A 29 4.72 29.00 9.07
CA ASN A 29 5.41 29.72 7.99
C ASN A 29 4.72 31.05 7.60
N ARG A 30 3.53 31.34 8.15
CA ARG A 30 2.86 32.63 8.02
C ARG A 30 3.33 33.64 9.08
N SER A 31 3.90 33.17 10.18
CA SER A 31 4.42 33.98 11.30
C SER A 31 5.95 34.17 11.28
N ALA A 32 6.69 33.33 10.57
CA ALA A 32 8.11 33.53 10.29
C ALA A 32 8.25 34.16 8.89
N ASP A 33 9.15 35.13 8.78
CA ASP A 33 9.47 35.89 7.58
C ASP A 33 9.50 35.01 6.31
N LYS A 34 8.90 35.51 5.22
CA LYS A 34 8.61 34.72 4.01
C LYS A 34 9.85 33.92 3.57
N PRO A 35 9.88 32.58 3.70
CA PRO A 35 10.76 31.82 2.84
C PRO A 35 10.27 32.11 1.42
N LYS A 36 11.17 32.55 0.53
CA LYS A 36 10.90 32.56 -0.91
C LYS A 36 10.33 31.18 -1.23
N ALA A 37 9.02 31.10 -1.43
CA ALA A 37 8.41 29.89 -1.92
C ALA A 37 9.14 29.62 -3.23
N THR A 38 9.93 28.55 -3.29
CA THR A 38 10.19 27.90 -4.55
C THR A 38 8.80 27.65 -5.07
N GLU A 39 8.35 28.48 -6.03
CA GLU A 39 7.02 28.35 -6.59
C GLU A 39 6.84 26.86 -6.90
N PRO A 40 5.72 26.24 -6.51
CA PRO A 40 5.40 24.96 -7.09
C PRO A 40 5.42 25.26 -8.58
N THR A 41 6.42 24.75 -9.28
CA THR A 41 6.59 24.95 -10.71
C THR A 41 5.44 24.15 -11.30
N LEU A 42 4.26 24.76 -11.29
CA LEU A 42 3.06 24.34 -11.97
C LEU A 42 3.44 24.41 -13.43
N LEU A 43 4.11 23.37 -13.92
CA LEU A 43 4.48 23.03 -15.29
C LEU A 43 4.20 24.15 -16.31
N THR A 44 4.93 25.26 -16.30
CA THR A 44 4.64 26.38 -17.21
C THR A 44 4.82 25.96 -18.68
N GLY A 45 3.95 26.45 -19.58
CA GLY A 45 3.99 26.14 -21.02
C GLY A 45 3.44 24.76 -21.41
N ASN A 46 4.02 24.12 -22.45
CA ASN A 46 3.56 22.85 -23.03
C ASN A 46 3.49 21.68 -22.02
N ARG A 47 4.24 21.75 -20.92
CA ARG A 47 4.26 20.71 -19.88
C ARG A 47 2.95 20.64 -19.09
N ARG A 48 2.24 21.75 -18.89
CA ARG A 48 0.88 21.78 -18.30
C ARG A 48 -0.07 20.96 -19.15
N TRP A 49 -0.06 21.18 -20.46
CA TRP A 49 -0.92 20.47 -21.40
C TRP A 49 -0.60 18.98 -21.46
N ALA A 50 0.68 18.61 -21.43
CA ALA A 50 1.09 17.21 -21.35
C ALA A 50 0.59 16.53 -20.07
N PHE A 51 0.66 17.20 -18.92
CA PHE A 51 0.14 16.68 -17.66
C PHE A 51 -1.39 16.56 -17.64
N LEU A 52 -2.10 17.58 -18.14
CA LEU A 52 -3.56 17.52 -18.26
C LEU A 52 -3.99 16.42 -19.24
N ALA A 53 -3.27 16.24 -20.35
CA ALA A 53 -3.51 15.16 -21.30
C ALA A 53 -3.27 13.78 -20.66
N LEU A 54 -2.21 13.64 -19.84
CA LEU A 54 -1.96 12.41 -19.08
C LEU A 54 -3.08 12.13 -18.06
N LEU A 55 -3.52 13.13 -17.31
CA LEU A 55 -4.65 12.97 -16.38
C LEU A 55 -5.94 12.58 -17.12
N ALA A 56 -6.24 13.25 -18.24
CA ALA A 56 -7.38 12.91 -19.07
C ALA A 56 -7.28 11.48 -19.61
N LEU A 57 -6.09 11.06 -20.06
CA LEU A 57 -5.83 9.69 -20.51
C LEU A 57 -6.08 8.68 -19.39
N VAL A 58 -5.59 8.93 -18.17
CA VAL A 58 -5.84 8.05 -17.01
C VAL A 58 -7.34 7.94 -16.72
N VAL A 59 -8.07 9.06 -16.72
CA VAL A 59 -9.53 9.05 -16.51
C VAL A 59 -10.23 8.25 -17.60
N VAL A 60 -9.87 8.47 -18.87
CA VAL A 60 -10.45 7.74 -20.01
C VAL A 60 -10.17 6.24 -19.89
N VAL A 61 -8.93 5.85 -19.62
CA VAL A 61 -8.53 4.44 -19.44
C VAL A 61 -9.30 3.80 -18.28
N LEU A 62 -9.49 4.51 -17.16
CA LEU A 62 -10.32 4.00 -16.07
C LEU A 62 -11.77 3.82 -16.51
N THR A 63 -12.36 4.78 -17.22
CA THR A 63 -13.78 4.71 -17.60
C THR A 63 -14.08 3.68 -18.70
N ILE A 64 -13.14 3.44 -19.62
CA ILE A 64 -13.33 2.50 -20.73
C ILE A 64 -12.85 1.10 -20.33
N GLY A 65 -11.72 1.01 -19.62
CA GLY A 65 -11.10 -0.24 -19.23
C GLY A 65 -11.74 -0.89 -18.00
N THR A 66 -12.62 -0.19 -17.30
CA THR A 66 -13.30 -0.68 -16.10
C THR A 66 -14.76 -0.20 -16.06
N GLU A 67 -15.57 -0.76 -15.17
CA GLU A 67 -16.97 -0.33 -14.96
C GLU A 67 -17.09 0.94 -14.08
N ILE A 68 -16.02 1.73 -13.95
CA ILE A 68 -16.00 2.98 -13.19
C ILE A 68 -16.63 4.10 -14.02
N THR A 69 -17.61 4.81 -13.46
CA THR A 69 -18.23 5.97 -14.14
C THR A 69 -17.29 7.18 -14.16
N LEU A 70 -17.50 8.13 -15.07
CA LEU A 70 -16.64 9.32 -15.20
C LEU A 70 -16.45 10.08 -13.87
N LEU A 71 -17.53 10.29 -13.12
CA LEU A 71 -17.49 10.96 -11.82
C LEU A 71 -16.67 10.17 -10.80
N GLN A 72 -16.87 8.85 -10.73
CA GLN A 72 -16.09 7.97 -9.86
C GLN A 72 -14.62 7.96 -10.25
N ALA A 73 -14.28 7.98 -11.53
CA ALA A 73 -12.90 8.02 -12.02
C ALA A 73 -12.20 9.32 -11.61
N LEU A 74 -12.87 10.48 -11.72
CA LEU A 74 -12.32 11.77 -11.28
C LEU A 74 -12.04 11.78 -9.77
N VAL A 75 -12.97 11.28 -8.96
CA VAL A 75 -12.79 11.16 -7.49
C VAL A 75 -11.70 10.15 -7.16
N THR A 76 -11.59 9.06 -7.92
CA THR A 76 -10.53 8.05 -7.76
C THR A 76 -9.16 8.65 -8.03
N VAL A 77 -8.99 9.39 -9.13
CA VAL A 77 -7.73 10.07 -9.47
C VAL A 77 -7.34 11.10 -8.41
N LEU A 78 -8.32 11.85 -7.88
CA LEU A 78 -8.07 12.76 -6.75
C LEU A 78 -7.64 11.99 -5.50
N GLY A 79 -8.32 10.87 -5.19
CA GLY A 79 -7.97 9.97 -4.11
C GLY A 79 -6.54 9.45 -4.24
N ILE A 80 -6.17 8.94 -5.42
CA ILE A 80 -4.83 8.47 -5.77
C ILE A 80 -3.79 9.57 -5.53
N TYR A 81 -4.04 10.79 -5.99
CA TYR A 81 -3.11 11.90 -5.77
C TYR A 81 -2.84 12.17 -4.28
N LEU A 82 -3.89 12.12 -3.45
CA LEU A 82 -3.76 12.32 -2.01
C LEU A 82 -3.05 11.15 -1.33
N THR A 83 -3.43 9.91 -1.67
CA THR A 83 -2.90 8.72 -1.02
C THR A 83 -1.47 8.40 -1.44
N THR A 84 -1.08 8.65 -2.68
CA THR A 84 0.31 8.47 -3.15
C THR A 84 1.28 9.40 -2.44
N HIS A 85 0.88 10.65 -2.17
CA HIS A 85 1.69 11.56 -1.36
C HIS A 85 1.93 11.04 0.06
N LEU A 86 0.87 10.51 0.69
CA LEU A 86 0.96 9.90 2.02
C LEU A 86 1.75 8.60 2.00
N ALA A 87 1.58 7.78 0.96
CA ALA A 87 2.33 6.55 0.77
C ALA A 87 3.83 6.83 0.68
N ALA A 88 4.26 7.81 -0.12
CA ALA A 88 5.66 8.24 -0.16
C ALA A 88 6.15 8.68 1.22
N MET A 89 5.42 9.59 1.88
CA MET A 89 5.82 10.10 3.20
C MET A 89 5.98 8.98 4.23
N LEU A 90 5.03 8.05 4.31
CA LEU A 90 5.03 6.98 5.29
C LEU A 90 6.09 5.93 4.99
N THR A 91 6.26 5.60 3.71
CA THR A 91 7.34 4.72 3.27
C THR A 91 8.67 5.33 3.67
N GLY A 92 8.87 6.64 3.48
CA GLY A 92 10.11 7.31 3.83
C GLY A 92 10.37 7.41 5.33
N GLN A 93 9.32 7.49 6.15
CA GLN A 93 9.44 7.59 7.62
C GLN A 93 9.54 6.24 8.32
N THR A 94 8.82 5.24 7.82
CA THR A 94 8.61 3.97 8.52
C THR A 94 9.21 2.78 7.78
N GLY A 95 9.58 2.93 6.51
CA GLY A 95 9.96 1.84 5.62
C GLY A 95 8.78 0.96 5.19
N ILE A 96 7.54 1.32 5.55
CA ILE A 96 6.33 0.55 5.28
C ILE A 96 5.40 1.36 4.38
N ASN A 97 4.95 0.73 3.29
CA ASN A 97 3.97 1.28 2.37
C ASN A 97 2.57 0.70 2.67
N PRO A 98 1.62 1.49 3.21
CA PRO A 98 0.27 1.02 3.53
C PRO A 98 -0.66 1.07 2.31
N MET A 99 -0.18 0.62 1.15
CA MET A 99 -0.87 0.71 -0.14
C MET A 99 -2.28 0.12 -0.13
N GLU A 100 -2.48 -1.02 0.52
CA GLU A 100 -3.78 -1.70 0.63
C GLU A 100 -4.80 -0.85 1.40
N ILE A 101 -4.38 -0.27 2.53
CA ILE A 101 -5.24 0.55 3.39
C ILE A 101 -5.71 1.79 2.62
N PHE A 102 -4.83 2.40 1.82
CA PHE A 102 -5.19 3.53 0.98
C PHE A 102 -6.14 3.15 -0.15
N GLY A 103 -5.95 1.98 -0.78
CA GLY A 103 -6.91 1.46 -1.75
C GLY A 103 -8.31 1.29 -1.17
N ILE A 104 -8.39 0.70 0.03
CA ILE A 104 -9.66 0.53 0.76
C ILE A 104 -10.26 1.89 1.15
N LEU A 105 -9.45 2.85 1.61
CA LEU A 105 -9.94 4.18 2.01
C LEU A 105 -10.58 4.93 0.84
N VAL A 106 -9.96 4.93 -0.34
CA VAL A 106 -10.52 5.58 -1.54
C VAL A 106 -11.78 4.84 -2.02
N LEU A 107 -11.77 3.50 -2.01
CA LEU A 107 -12.95 2.70 -2.30
C LEU A 107 -14.12 3.06 -1.38
N LEU A 108 -13.92 3.05 -0.07
CA LEU A 108 -14.97 3.33 0.91
C LEU A 108 -15.49 4.77 0.79
N ALA A 109 -14.61 5.75 0.52
CA ALA A 109 -15.02 7.12 0.28
C ALA A 109 -15.96 7.25 -0.94
N ILE A 110 -15.67 6.50 -2.01
CA ILE A 110 -16.54 6.46 -3.19
C ILE A 110 -17.83 5.69 -2.89
N GLN A 111 -17.77 4.57 -2.15
CA GLN A 111 -18.95 3.77 -1.79
C GLN A 111 -19.97 4.52 -0.93
N ILE A 112 -19.54 5.52 -0.15
CA ILE A 112 -20.46 6.36 0.64
C ILE A 112 -21.33 7.23 -0.28
N LEU A 113 -20.79 7.65 -1.42
CA LEU A 113 -21.45 8.58 -2.35
C LEU A 113 -22.14 7.87 -3.50
N TRP A 114 -21.58 6.74 -3.95
CA TRP A 114 -22.05 5.94 -5.08
C TRP A 114 -22.02 4.46 -4.73
N GLN A 115 -22.87 3.65 -5.37
CA GLN A 115 -22.77 2.19 -5.31
C GLN A 115 -22.10 1.68 -6.60
N PRO A 116 -20.75 1.66 -6.69
CA PRO A 116 -20.07 1.12 -7.86
C PRO A 116 -20.40 -0.36 -8.04
N SER A 117 -20.32 -0.85 -9.29
CA SER A 117 -20.41 -2.28 -9.55
C SER A 117 -19.26 -3.02 -8.86
N THR A 118 -19.38 -4.34 -8.71
CA THR A 118 -18.31 -5.17 -8.11
C THR A 118 -16.97 -4.99 -8.84
N ILE A 119 -16.99 -4.99 -10.18
CA ILE A 119 -15.77 -4.79 -10.99
C ILE A 119 -15.24 -3.37 -10.80
N GLY A 120 -16.10 -2.35 -10.80
CA GLY A 120 -15.71 -0.97 -10.57
C GLY A 120 -15.08 -0.77 -9.18
N ALA A 121 -15.67 -1.35 -8.14
CA ALA A 121 -15.17 -1.31 -6.77
C ALA A 121 -13.79 -1.96 -6.63
N PHE A 122 -13.60 -3.17 -7.18
CA PHE A 122 -12.28 -3.81 -7.20
C PHE A 122 -11.27 -2.98 -7.99
N SER A 123 -11.67 -2.40 -9.11
CA SER A 123 -10.79 -1.57 -9.95
C SER A 123 -10.32 -0.31 -9.21
N ILE A 124 -11.21 0.37 -8.49
CA ILE A 124 -10.88 1.55 -7.67
C ILE A 124 -9.83 1.19 -6.61
N ALA A 125 -10.07 0.11 -5.86
CA ALA A 125 -9.16 -0.33 -4.81
C ALA A 125 -7.81 -0.78 -5.40
N ALA A 126 -7.83 -1.56 -6.48
CA ALA A 126 -6.63 -2.11 -7.12
C ALA A 126 -5.75 -1.01 -7.71
N VAL A 127 -6.29 -0.11 -8.53
CA VAL A 127 -5.50 0.97 -9.15
C VAL A 127 -4.93 1.90 -8.09
N THR A 128 -5.71 2.22 -7.05
CA THR A 128 -5.24 3.05 -5.95
C THR A 128 -4.11 2.38 -5.17
N ALA A 129 -4.25 1.10 -4.84
CA ALA A 129 -3.22 0.34 -4.15
C ALA A 129 -1.94 0.28 -5.01
N VAL A 130 -2.03 -0.12 -6.28
CA VAL A 130 -0.88 -0.20 -7.19
C VAL A 130 -0.18 1.15 -7.33
N ALA A 131 -0.92 2.25 -7.49
CA ALA A 131 -0.34 3.59 -7.56
C ALA A 131 0.41 3.97 -6.27
N CYS A 132 -0.16 3.67 -5.10
CA CYS A 132 0.50 3.90 -3.80
C CYS A 132 1.75 3.04 -3.64
N GLY A 133 1.67 1.76 -4.03
CA GLY A 133 2.77 0.79 -4.05
C GLY A 133 3.96 1.31 -4.84
N LEU A 134 3.74 1.53 -6.14
CA LEU A 134 4.75 2.04 -7.08
C LEU A 134 5.33 3.37 -6.62
N THR A 135 4.51 4.28 -6.06
CA THR A 135 5.05 5.56 -5.56
C THR A 135 6.04 5.37 -4.41
N GLY A 136 5.78 4.41 -3.51
CA GLY A 136 6.70 4.10 -2.41
C GLY A 136 8.00 3.46 -2.90
N ASP A 137 7.89 2.53 -3.85
CA ASP A 137 9.05 1.85 -4.46
C ASP A 137 9.89 2.85 -5.25
N MET A 138 9.27 3.64 -6.13
CA MET A 138 9.93 4.73 -6.86
C MET A 138 10.67 5.68 -5.94
N MET A 139 10.10 6.02 -4.78
CA MET A 139 10.76 6.92 -3.85
C MET A 139 12.05 6.29 -3.28
N ASN A 140 12.01 5.00 -2.91
CA ASN A 140 13.19 4.28 -2.41
C ASN A 140 14.25 4.09 -3.50
N ASP A 141 13.82 3.75 -4.72
CA ASP A 141 14.70 3.50 -5.85
C ASP A 141 15.34 4.78 -6.38
N LEU A 142 14.59 5.87 -6.49
CA LEU A 142 15.14 7.18 -6.85
C LEU A 142 16.13 7.68 -5.79
N LYS A 143 15.86 7.43 -4.49
CA LYS A 143 16.81 7.79 -3.43
C LYS A 143 18.11 6.98 -3.54
N SER A 144 18.00 5.67 -3.73
CA SER A 144 19.15 4.78 -3.89
C SER A 144 19.93 5.09 -5.16
N GLY A 145 19.23 5.30 -6.27
CA GLY A 145 19.82 5.70 -7.55
C GLY A 145 20.54 7.04 -7.46
N HIS A 146 19.96 8.03 -6.78
CA HIS A 146 20.64 9.31 -6.54
C HIS A 146 21.94 9.14 -5.73
N LEU A 147 21.94 8.28 -4.70
CA LEU A 147 23.14 7.96 -3.92
C LEU A 147 24.22 7.23 -4.74
N LEU A 148 23.80 6.43 -5.73
CA LEU A 148 24.69 5.68 -6.63
C LEU A 148 25.07 6.45 -7.91
N GLY A 149 24.54 7.66 -8.12
CA GLY A 149 24.80 8.47 -9.31
C GLY A 149 24.05 8.03 -10.58
N THR A 150 22.98 7.24 -10.43
CA THR A 150 22.14 6.78 -11.55
C THR A 150 21.31 7.92 -12.15
N ARG A 151 21.11 7.90 -13.47
CA ARG A 151 20.27 8.87 -14.18
C ARG A 151 18.78 8.63 -13.89
N PRO A 152 18.01 9.60 -13.32
CA PRO A 152 16.61 9.40 -12.95
C PRO A 152 15.70 9.02 -14.12
N ALA A 153 15.96 9.56 -15.32
CA ALA A 153 15.20 9.22 -16.52
C ALA A 153 15.34 7.74 -16.91
N ALA A 154 16.50 7.13 -16.66
CA ALA A 154 16.70 5.70 -16.91
C ALA A 154 15.93 4.86 -15.88
N GLN A 155 15.91 5.29 -14.62
CA GLN A 155 15.15 4.61 -13.56
C GLN A 155 13.65 4.62 -13.85
N PHE A 156 13.11 5.77 -14.26
CA PHE A 156 11.69 5.88 -14.61
C PHE A 156 11.29 4.93 -15.75
N ILE A 157 12.12 4.82 -16.79
CA ILE A 157 11.87 3.89 -17.90
C ILE A 157 12.01 2.43 -17.45
N ALA A 158 13.04 2.11 -16.66
CA ALA A 158 13.27 0.77 -16.15
C ALA A 158 12.12 0.30 -15.24
N GLU A 159 11.63 1.15 -14.34
CA GLU A 159 10.46 0.85 -13.52
C GLU A 159 9.18 0.76 -14.33
N GLY A 160 8.98 1.62 -15.34
CA GLY A 160 7.82 1.53 -16.23
C GLY A 160 7.77 0.19 -16.97
N ILE A 161 8.90 -0.24 -17.53
CA ILE A 161 9.01 -1.54 -18.21
C ILE A 161 8.84 -2.68 -17.20
N GLY A 162 9.54 -2.60 -16.06
CA GLY A 162 9.48 -3.60 -14.99
C GLY A 162 8.08 -3.77 -14.41
N GLY A 163 7.33 -2.68 -14.25
CA GLY A 163 5.95 -2.68 -13.79
C GLY A 163 5.00 -3.35 -14.78
N ILE A 164 5.15 -3.08 -16.09
CA ILE A 164 4.34 -3.72 -17.14
C ILE A 164 4.65 -5.22 -17.22
N VAL A 165 5.93 -5.59 -17.30
CA VAL A 165 6.36 -6.99 -17.37
C VAL A 165 5.94 -7.72 -16.09
N GLY A 166 6.17 -7.11 -14.93
CA GLY A 166 5.80 -7.64 -13.63
C GLY A 166 4.30 -7.87 -13.49
N ALA A 167 3.46 -6.94 -13.98
CA ALA A 167 2.01 -7.11 -13.97
C ALA A 167 1.57 -8.32 -14.80
N VAL A 168 2.12 -8.51 -16.00
CA VAL A 168 1.83 -9.66 -16.85
C VAL A 168 2.26 -10.96 -16.19
N VAL A 169 3.51 -11.02 -15.70
CA VAL A 169 4.07 -12.22 -15.05
C VAL A 169 3.29 -12.56 -13.78
N ALA A 170 2.94 -11.57 -12.97
CA ALA A 170 2.17 -11.77 -11.74
C ALA A 170 0.77 -12.34 -12.03
N VAL A 171 0.06 -11.81 -13.04
CA VAL A 171 -1.25 -12.35 -13.43
C VAL A 171 -1.13 -13.79 -13.90
N ILE A 172 -0.14 -14.11 -14.74
CA ILE A 172 0.10 -15.49 -15.20
C ILE A 172 0.38 -16.41 -14.02
N ALA A 173 1.27 -16.02 -13.10
CA ALA A 173 1.60 -16.80 -11.92
C ALA A 173 0.38 -17.06 -11.02
N LEU A 174 -0.46 -16.05 -10.81
CA LEU A 174 -1.69 -16.20 -10.03
C LEU A 174 -2.71 -17.13 -10.70
N LEU A 175 -2.84 -17.08 -12.04
CA LEU A 175 -3.73 -17.99 -12.78
C LEU A 175 -3.22 -19.45 -12.71
N VAL A 176 -1.92 -19.65 -12.90
CA VAL A 176 -1.30 -20.98 -12.76
C VAL A 176 -1.52 -21.55 -11.37
N LEU A 177 -1.28 -20.76 -10.31
CA LEU A 177 -1.52 -21.19 -8.93
C LEU A 177 -3.00 -21.49 -8.68
N LYS A 178 -3.91 -20.67 -9.21
CA LYS A 178 -5.35 -20.88 -9.07
C LYS A 178 -5.78 -22.21 -9.70
N ASP A 179 -5.32 -22.49 -10.91
CA ASP A 179 -5.75 -23.67 -11.68
C ASP A 179 -5.16 -24.97 -11.11
N THR A 180 -3.95 -24.91 -10.55
CA THR A 180 -3.25 -26.08 -9.98
C THR A 180 -3.63 -26.38 -8.53
N LEU A 181 -3.84 -25.36 -7.69
CA LEU A 181 -4.05 -25.51 -6.25
C LEU A 181 -5.50 -25.26 -5.80
N GLY A 182 -6.44 -25.15 -6.74
CA GLY A 182 -7.88 -25.08 -6.42
C GLY A 182 -8.37 -23.71 -5.96
N GLY A 183 -7.63 -22.64 -6.29
CA GLY A 183 -8.02 -21.25 -6.04
C GLY A 183 -7.59 -20.67 -4.68
N PHE A 184 -7.81 -19.36 -4.54
CA PHE A 184 -7.37 -18.58 -3.39
C PHE A 184 -8.39 -18.61 -2.25
N GLY A 185 -7.88 -18.56 -1.01
CA GLY A 185 -8.69 -18.63 0.21
C GLY A 185 -8.87 -20.04 0.77
N SER A 186 -8.17 -21.04 0.22
CA SER A 186 -8.02 -22.37 0.81
C SER A 186 -6.98 -22.37 1.94
N GLU A 187 -6.79 -23.51 2.61
CA GLU A 187 -5.69 -23.67 3.59
C GLU A 187 -4.31 -23.64 2.94
N LEU A 188 -4.20 -24.12 1.69
CA LEU A 188 -2.96 -24.12 0.91
C LEU A 188 -2.60 -22.74 0.37
N LEU A 189 -3.62 -21.97 -0.05
CA LEU A 189 -3.46 -20.60 -0.55
C LEU A 189 -4.27 -19.61 0.29
N PRO A 190 -3.90 -19.38 1.56
CA PRO A 190 -4.57 -18.38 2.37
C PRO A 190 -4.31 -17.01 1.75
N ALA A 191 -5.38 -16.34 1.32
CA ALA A 191 -5.31 -15.02 0.71
C ALA A 191 -6.02 -13.98 1.59
N PRO A 192 -5.50 -13.71 2.81
CA PRO A 192 -6.12 -12.74 3.70
C PRO A 192 -6.31 -11.42 2.96
N GLN A 193 -5.29 -10.79 2.41
CA GLN A 193 -5.42 -9.45 1.80
C GLN A 193 -6.58 -9.38 0.78
N ALA A 194 -6.75 -10.42 -0.04
CA ALA A 194 -7.89 -10.53 -0.95
C ALA A 194 -9.25 -10.54 -0.22
N ARG A 195 -9.43 -11.31 0.87
CA ARG A 195 -10.72 -11.29 1.60
C ARG A 195 -10.98 -9.96 2.33
N ALA A 196 -9.94 -9.20 2.72
CA ALA A 196 -10.13 -7.87 3.31
C ALA A 196 -10.72 -6.91 2.28
N VAL A 197 -10.15 -6.88 1.07
CA VAL A 197 -10.66 -6.08 -0.05
C VAL A 197 -12.06 -6.55 -0.47
N THR A 198 -12.28 -7.86 -0.65
CA THR A 198 -13.60 -8.41 -1.00
C THR A 198 -14.67 -8.05 0.03
N ALA A 199 -14.35 -8.10 1.33
CA ALA A 199 -15.28 -7.71 2.38
C ALA A 199 -15.65 -6.21 2.33
N MET A 200 -14.77 -5.35 1.82
CA MET A 200 -15.08 -3.93 1.62
C MET A 200 -15.84 -3.68 0.32
N VAL A 201 -15.54 -4.42 -0.75
CA VAL A 201 -16.29 -4.36 -2.01
C VAL A 201 -17.75 -4.77 -1.81
N GLY A 202 -18.01 -5.83 -1.03
CA GLY A 202 -19.36 -6.29 -0.68
C GLY A 202 -20.11 -5.38 0.30
N GLY A 203 -19.48 -4.28 0.77
CA GLY A 203 -20.04 -3.37 1.75
C GLY A 203 -19.83 -3.79 3.21
N LEU A 204 -20.07 -2.86 4.13
CA LEU A 204 -19.83 -3.09 5.55
C LEU A 204 -20.91 -3.98 6.18
N GLY A 205 -20.63 -5.28 6.33
CA GLY A 205 -21.55 -6.23 6.97
C GLY A 205 -21.97 -5.88 8.41
N HIS A 206 -21.09 -5.27 9.22
CA HIS A 206 -21.44 -4.79 10.56
C HIS A 206 -20.79 -3.43 10.85
N VAL A 207 -21.51 -2.35 10.51
CA VAL A 207 -21.06 -0.95 10.64
C VAL A 207 -20.60 -0.59 12.05
N PRO A 208 -21.29 -0.96 13.15
CA PRO A 208 -20.84 -0.61 14.51
C PRO A 208 -19.47 -1.19 14.84
N ALA A 209 -19.21 -2.45 14.48
CA ALA A 209 -17.88 -3.06 14.69
C ALA A 209 -16.80 -2.41 13.82
N PHE A 210 -17.13 -2.00 12.59
CA PHE A 210 -16.20 -1.26 11.74
C PHE A 210 -15.84 0.09 12.38
N LEU A 211 -16.84 0.87 12.81
CA LEU A 211 -16.63 2.18 13.43
C LEU A 211 -15.87 2.08 14.75
N LEU A 212 -16.19 1.09 15.58
CA LEU A 212 -15.45 0.81 16.81
C LEU A 212 -13.98 0.47 16.50
N GLY A 213 -13.75 -0.42 15.52
CA GLY A 213 -12.41 -0.74 15.05
C GLY A 213 -11.67 0.50 14.55
N ALA A 214 -12.34 1.34 13.76
CA ALA A 214 -11.77 2.58 13.24
C ALA A 214 -11.39 3.56 14.36
N ALA A 215 -12.28 3.76 15.34
CA ALA A 215 -12.01 4.59 16.51
C ALA A 215 -10.80 4.06 17.30
N ILE A 216 -10.74 2.75 17.55
CA ILE A 216 -9.59 2.11 18.21
C ILE A 216 -8.32 2.34 17.39
N GLY A 217 -8.36 2.13 16.06
CA GLY A 217 -7.22 2.34 15.17
C GLY A 217 -6.67 3.77 15.21
N ILE A 218 -7.56 4.77 15.22
CA ILE A 218 -7.18 6.18 15.36
C ILE A 218 -6.51 6.42 16.72
N VAL A 219 -7.12 5.95 17.81
CA VAL A 219 -6.57 6.13 19.16
C VAL A 219 -5.20 5.47 19.29
N LEU A 220 -5.05 4.23 18.82
CA LEU A 220 -3.78 3.52 18.83
C LEU A 220 -2.71 4.26 18.03
N TYR A 221 -3.06 4.78 16.85
CA TYR A 221 -2.14 5.61 16.08
C TYR A 221 -1.70 6.87 16.83
N LEU A 222 -2.63 7.58 17.49
CA LEU A 222 -2.33 8.78 18.28
C LEU A 222 -1.39 8.49 19.46
N VAL A 223 -1.52 7.31 20.08
CA VAL A 223 -0.63 6.81 21.14
C VAL A 223 0.69 6.26 20.59
N LYS A 224 0.94 6.38 19.27
CA LYS A 224 2.13 5.90 18.56
C LYS A 224 2.30 4.38 18.58
N VAL A 225 1.20 3.65 18.73
CA VAL A 225 1.18 2.18 18.56
C VAL A 225 1.12 1.88 17.06
N PRO A 226 1.88 0.88 16.55
CA PRO A 226 1.87 0.47 15.15
C PRO A 226 0.57 -0.26 14.80
N ALA A 227 -0.53 0.48 14.75
CA ALA A 227 -1.88 -0.05 14.64
C ALA A 227 -2.15 -0.76 13.29
N ALA A 228 -1.40 -0.43 12.23
CA ALA A 228 -1.46 -1.15 10.96
C ALA A 228 -0.93 -2.59 11.10
N THR A 229 0.21 -2.77 11.79
CA THR A 229 0.76 -4.09 12.11
C THR A 229 -0.18 -4.90 13.00
N LEU A 230 -0.81 -4.23 13.98
CA LEU A 230 -1.80 -4.85 14.85
C LEU A 230 -3.04 -5.30 14.08
N GLY A 231 -3.55 -4.45 13.17
CA GLY A 231 -4.69 -4.77 12.31
C GLY A 231 -4.42 -5.94 11.37
N LEU A 232 -3.21 -5.99 10.78
CA LEU A 232 -2.75 -7.17 10.02
C LEU A 232 -2.76 -8.43 10.89
N GLY A 233 -2.21 -8.37 12.09
CA GLY A 233 -2.17 -9.52 13.01
C GLY A 233 -3.55 -10.06 13.41
N VAL A 234 -4.56 -9.19 13.56
CA VAL A 234 -5.96 -9.57 13.83
C VAL A 234 -6.59 -10.30 12.65
N TYR A 235 -6.09 -10.06 11.45
CA TYR A 235 -6.69 -10.53 10.22
C TYR A 235 -5.99 -11.76 9.62
N LEU A 236 -4.71 -11.94 9.93
CA LEU A 236 -3.95 -13.11 9.50
C LEU A 236 -4.42 -14.39 10.22
N PRO A 237 -4.30 -15.57 9.56
CA PRO A 237 -4.50 -16.85 10.21
C PRO A 237 -3.69 -16.94 11.51
N VAL A 238 -4.31 -17.53 12.55
CA VAL A 238 -3.71 -17.64 13.89
C VAL A 238 -2.35 -18.33 13.84
N SER A 239 -2.17 -19.32 12.95
CA SER A 239 -0.89 -20.00 12.72
C SER A 239 0.21 -19.03 12.30
N ILE A 240 -0.06 -18.16 11.31
CA ILE A 240 0.89 -17.15 10.82
C ILE A 240 1.19 -16.12 11.92
N SER A 241 0.15 -15.60 12.58
CA SER A 241 0.30 -14.63 13.67
C SER A 241 1.11 -15.19 14.84
N PHE A 242 0.92 -16.47 15.18
CA PHE A 242 1.66 -17.15 16.24
C PHE A 242 3.14 -17.31 15.90
N ILE A 243 3.47 -17.78 14.70
CA ILE A 243 4.87 -17.94 14.25
C ILE A 243 5.59 -16.60 14.22
N MET A 244 4.96 -15.56 13.65
CA MET A 244 5.53 -14.22 13.65
C MET A 244 5.71 -13.66 15.06
N GLY A 245 4.71 -13.85 15.94
CA GLY A 245 4.78 -13.42 17.33
C GLY A 245 5.92 -14.09 18.08
N PHE A 246 6.10 -15.39 17.89
CA PHE A 246 7.20 -16.15 18.48
C PHE A 246 8.56 -15.66 17.97
N GLY A 247 8.71 -15.47 16.66
CA GLY A 247 9.93 -14.93 16.06
C GLY A 247 10.29 -13.53 16.59
N ALA A 248 9.28 -12.66 16.75
CA ALA A 248 9.45 -11.33 17.34
C ALA A 248 9.89 -11.42 18.81
N LEU A 249 9.26 -12.30 19.61
CA LEU A 249 9.65 -12.54 21.00
C LEU A 249 11.08 -13.06 21.13
N ALA A 250 11.46 -14.03 20.29
CA ALA A 250 12.82 -14.55 20.24
C ALA A 250 13.84 -13.44 19.93
N LEU A 251 13.55 -12.58 18.95
CA LEU A 251 14.41 -11.44 18.62
C LEU A 251 14.50 -10.42 19.77
N LEU A 252 13.41 -10.19 20.50
CA LEU A 252 13.40 -9.32 21.70
C LEU A 252 14.25 -9.90 22.84
N LEU A 253 14.19 -11.21 23.07
CA LEU A 253 15.03 -11.88 24.07
C LEU A 253 16.50 -11.81 23.68
N ILE A 254 16.83 -12.08 22.41
CA ILE A 254 18.19 -11.94 21.89
C ILE A 254 18.69 -10.49 22.05
N ARG A 255 17.86 -9.50 21.73
CA ARG A 255 18.15 -8.07 21.94
C ARG A 255 18.44 -7.70 23.39
N LYS A 256 17.74 -8.32 24.33
CA LYS A 256 17.91 -8.06 25.76
C LYS A 256 19.20 -8.68 26.31
N ILE A 257 19.59 -9.85 25.79
CA ILE A 257 20.77 -10.60 26.24
C ILE A 257 22.04 -10.10 25.52
N SER A 258 21.92 -9.73 24.25
CA SER A 258 23.03 -9.33 23.38
C SER A 258 23.25 -7.82 23.43
N GLY A 259 24.51 -7.38 23.46
CA GLY A 259 24.83 -5.95 23.33
C GLY A 259 24.32 -5.35 22.01
N LYS A 260 24.07 -4.02 22.00
CA LYS A 260 23.46 -3.28 20.88
C LYS A 260 24.06 -3.61 19.50
N ARG A 261 25.39 -3.72 19.42
CA ARG A 261 26.11 -3.99 18.15
C ARG A 261 25.85 -5.39 17.61
N LEU A 262 25.88 -6.41 18.46
CA LEU A 262 25.60 -7.80 18.07
C LEU A 262 24.13 -7.95 17.66
N SER A 263 23.23 -7.32 18.42
CA SER A 263 21.82 -7.34 18.09
C SER A 263 21.48 -6.68 16.75
N GLN A 264 22.15 -5.60 16.38
CA GLN A 264 21.95 -4.93 15.08
C GLN A 264 22.34 -5.90 13.95
N ALA A 265 23.55 -6.47 14.04
CA ALA A 265 24.04 -7.43 13.05
C ALA A 265 23.15 -8.68 12.92
N ILE A 266 22.61 -9.19 14.03
CA ILE A 266 21.64 -10.29 14.01
C ILE A 266 20.37 -9.85 13.29
N THR A 267 19.84 -8.66 13.59
CA THR A 267 18.61 -8.16 12.95
C THR A 267 18.79 -8.06 11.44
N ASP A 268 19.88 -7.47 10.97
CA ASP A 268 20.15 -7.27 9.54
C ASP A 268 20.29 -8.61 8.81
N ARG A 269 21.03 -9.58 9.40
CA ARG A 269 21.19 -10.92 8.84
C ARG A 269 19.91 -11.72 8.83
N THR A 270 19.17 -11.72 9.94
CA THR A 270 17.90 -12.45 10.03
C THR A 270 16.87 -11.87 9.06
N SER A 271 16.82 -10.54 8.91
CA SER A 271 15.95 -9.90 7.91
C SER A 271 16.31 -10.33 6.49
N LEU A 272 17.61 -10.35 6.14
CA LEU A 272 18.07 -10.79 4.83
C LEU A 272 17.68 -12.25 4.54
N VAL A 273 17.92 -13.15 5.51
CA VAL A 273 17.59 -14.57 5.39
C VAL A 273 16.08 -14.80 5.30
N ALA A 274 15.30 -14.10 6.14
CA ALA A 274 13.84 -14.19 6.11
C ALA A 274 13.27 -13.69 4.78
N SER A 275 13.74 -12.54 4.26
CA SER A 275 13.35 -12.06 2.94
C SER A 275 13.73 -13.05 1.83
N GLY A 276 14.88 -13.72 1.93
CA GLY A 276 15.29 -14.77 1.01
C GLY A 276 14.35 -15.99 1.05
N PHE A 277 13.94 -16.44 2.23
CA PHE A 277 12.98 -17.55 2.36
C PHE A 277 11.59 -17.17 1.84
N LEU A 278 11.08 -15.97 2.17
CA LEU A 278 9.78 -15.49 1.70
C LEU A 278 9.74 -15.29 0.17
N GLY A 279 10.83 -14.78 -0.42
CA GLY A 279 10.93 -14.70 -1.88
C GLY A 279 11.09 -16.07 -2.53
N GLY A 280 11.91 -16.93 -1.92
CA GLY A 280 12.21 -18.27 -2.41
C GLY A 280 11.00 -19.21 -2.38
N GLU A 281 10.18 -19.18 -1.32
CA GLU A 281 8.95 -19.96 -1.25
C GLU A 281 7.97 -19.57 -2.36
N GLY A 282 7.84 -18.26 -2.66
CA GLY A 282 6.95 -17.76 -3.69
C GLY A 282 7.37 -18.20 -5.08
N ILE A 283 8.66 -18.02 -5.42
CA ILE A 283 9.21 -18.44 -6.72
C ILE A 283 9.12 -19.96 -6.88
N THR A 284 9.54 -20.72 -5.86
CA THR A 284 9.51 -22.18 -5.89
C THR A 284 8.07 -22.68 -6.02
N GLY A 285 7.13 -22.08 -5.29
CA GLY A 285 5.71 -22.41 -5.37
C GLY A 285 5.13 -22.23 -6.78
N VAL A 286 5.45 -21.12 -7.45
CA VAL A 286 5.03 -20.88 -8.84
C VAL A 286 5.68 -21.88 -9.79
N VAL A 287 6.97 -22.18 -9.64
CA VAL A 287 7.67 -23.16 -10.49
C VAL A 287 7.06 -24.56 -10.32
N LEU A 288 6.83 -24.99 -9.09
CA LEU A 288 6.20 -26.28 -8.80
C LEU A 288 4.78 -26.35 -9.36
N ALA A 289 4.01 -25.27 -9.26
CA ALA A 289 2.70 -25.18 -9.87
C ALA A 289 2.79 -25.35 -11.41
N ILE A 290 3.69 -24.63 -12.09
CA ILE A 290 3.92 -24.78 -13.53
C ILE A 290 4.29 -26.22 -13.88
N ILE A 291 5.21 -26.84 -13.13
CA ILE A 291 5.61 -28.24 -13.37
C ILE A 291 4.42 -29.17 -13.22
N SER A 292 3.57 -28.96 -12.20
CA SER A 292 2.40 -29.80 -11.96
C SER A 292 1.28 -29.69 -13.01
N MET A 293 1.34 -28.69 -13.90
CA MET A 293 0.38 -28.54 -15.00
C MET A 293 0.66 -29.50 -16.18
N PHE A 294 1.87 -30.06 -16.26
CA PHE A 294 2.30 -30.97 -17.33
C PHE A 294 2.41 -32.41 -16.80
#